data_AF-A0AA38CVX3-F1
#
_entry.id   AF-A0AA38CVX3-F1
#
_cell.length_a   1.000
_cell.length_b   1.000
_cell.length_c   1.000
_cell.angle_alpha   90.00
_cell.angle_beta   90.00
_cell.angle_gamma   90.00
#
_symmetry.space_group_name_H-M   'P 1'
#
loop_
_entity.id
_entity.type
_entity.pdbx_description
1 polymer ?
#
loop_
_entity_poly.entity_id
_entity_poly.type
_entity_poly.pdbx_seq_one_letter_code
_entity_poly.pdbx_strand_id
1 'polypeptide(L)'
;KLLNKKKWWKTPRYIAAICVLSGIFATAAIITIYVKINEKKREQREEDERDLRAYMDPLDSRPPSVENFLHGGIPTRYSYRQIKRYTNNFADRLGQGGFGTVYKGKLPNECLAAFKILDKSKHSRDQFISEVATLGRIHHLHLVRLLGYCFE
;
A
#
# COMPACT_ATOMS: atom_id res chain seq x y z
N LYS A 1 56.78 23.45 48.24
CA LYS A 1 55.60 23.58 47.35
C LYS A 1 55.01 22.18 47.10
N LEU A 2 54.08 21.76 47.95
CA LEU A 2 53.40 20.46 47.89
C LEU A 2 52.24 20.55 46.89
N LEU A 3 52.42 20.03 45.68
CA LEU A 3 51.31 19.89 44.73
C LEU A 3 50.51 18.63 45.07
N ASN A 4 49.37 18.90 45.68
CA ASN A 4 48.28 18.00 46.04
C ASN A 4 47.82 17.18 44.82
N LYS A 5 48.24 15.90 44.72
CA LYS A 5 47.67 14.93 43.79
C LYS A 5 46.26 14.57 44.26
N LYS A 6 45.26 15.32 43.76
CA LYS A 6 43.84 14.97 43.90
C LYS A 6 43.62 13.52 43.46
N LYS A 7 43.22 12.64 44.39
CA LYS A 7 42.81 11.25 44.13
C LYS A 7 41.44 11.26 43.47
N TRP A 8 41.40 11.13 42.14
CA TRP A 8 40.17 11.17 41.33
C TRP A 8 39.38 9.85 41.23
N TRP A 9 39.81 8.77 41.90
CA TRP A 9 39.23 7.42 41.76
C TRP A 9 38.32 6.95 42.91
N LYS A 10 38.03 7.79 43.90
CA LYS A 10 36.99 7.46 44.88
C LYS A 10 35.61 7.84 44.33
N THR A 11 35.21 7.24 43.21
CA THR A 11 33.81 7.30 42.78
C THR A 11 32.99 6.49 43.78
N PRO A 12 32.04 7.10 44.51
CA PRO A 12 31.19 6.35 45.41
C PRO A 12 30.42 5.29 44.62
N ARG A 13 30.31 4.08 45.18
CA ARG A 13 29.82 2.87 44.51
C ARG A 13 28.44 3.04 43.84
N TYR A 14 27.65 4.01 44.30
CA TYR A 14 26.34 4.35 43.72
C TYR A 14 26.44 4.93 42.31
N ILE A 15 27.49 5.70 41.97
CA ILE A 15 27.64 6.29 40.63
C ILE A 15 27.84 5.18 39.59
N ALA A 16 28.67 4.19 39.91
CA ALA A 16 28.87 3.03 39.05
C ALA A 16 27.57 2.22 38.87
N ALA A 17 26.76 2.10 39.93
CA ALA A 17 25.47 1.40 39.85
C ALA A 17 24.45 2.12 38.96
N ILE A 18 24.38 3.46 39.01
CA ILE A 18 23.47 4.27 38.16
C ILE A 18 23.82 4.12 36.68
N CYS A 19 25.12 4.12 36.32
CA CYS A 19 25.55 3.93 34.93
C CYS A 19 25.11 2.57 34.37
N VAL A 20 25.25 1.50 35.15
CA VAL A 20 24.85 0.14 34.73
C VAL A 20 23.34 0.05 34.48
N LEU A 21 22.52 0.63 35.37
CA LEU A 21 21.06 0.64 35.21
C LEU A 21 20.60 1.46 34.00
N SER A 22 21.23 2.61 33.74
CA SER A 22 20.92 3.43 32.56
C SER A 22 21.23 2.71 31.24
N GLY A 23 22.30 1.90 31.21
CA GLY A 23 22.66 1.08 30.07
C GLY A 23 21.64 -0.01 29.76
N ILE A 24 21.15 -0.71 30.79
CA ILE A 24 20.12 -1.75 30.66
C ILE A 24 18.80 -1.16 30.14
N PHE A 25 18.42 0.02 30.62
CA PHE A 25 17.22 0.69 30.15
C PHE A 25 17.33 1.10 28.68
N ALA A 26 18.49 1.63 28.26
CA ALA A 26 18.73 2.02 26.88
C ALA A 26 18.70 0.82 25.93
N THR A 27 19.33 -0.31 26.29
CA THR A 27 19.30 -1.51 25.45
C THR A 27 17.91 -2.13 25.39
N ALA A 28 17.18 -2.18 26.51
CA ALA A 28 15.80 -2.63 26.53
C ALA A 28 14.92 -1.77 25.61
N ALA A 29 15.03 -0.44 25.68
CA ALA A 29 14.29 0.48 24.82
C ALA A 29 14.61 0.27 23.32
N ILE A 30 15.88 0.11 22.97
CA ILE A 30 16.30 -0.17 21.58
C ILE A 30 15.72 -1.51 21.10
N ILE A 31 15.79 -2.56 21.93
CA ILE A 31 15.23 -3.88 21.60
C ILE A 31 13.71 -3.79 21.43
N THR A 32 13.00 -3.08 22.30
CA THR A 32 11.55 -2.90 22.17
C THR A 32 11.18 -2.16 20.89
N ILE A 33 11.91 -1.09 20.55
CA ILE A 33 11.70 -0.34 19.30
C ILE A 33 11.95 -1.25 18.10
N TYR A 34 13.06 -2.00 18.10
CA TYR A 34 13.42 -2.93 17.02
C TYR A 34 12.37 -4.02 16.83
N VAL A 35 11.94 -4.68 17.91
CA VAL A 35 10.90 -5.71 17.88
C VAL A 35 9.59 -5.13 17.36
N LYS A 36 9.20 -3.93 17.78
CA LYS A 36 7.95 -3.29 17.35
C LYS A 36 7.96 -2.87 15.88
N ILE A 37 9.10 -2.40 15.37
CA ILE A 37 9.30 -2.15 13.94
C ILE A 37 9.18 -3.45 13.16
N ASN A 38 9.79 -4.53 13.67
CA ASN A 38 9.76 -5.83 13.03
C ASN A 38 8.34 -6.45 13.08
N GLU A 39 7.63 -6.30 14.19
CA GLU A 39 6.24 -6.74 14.37
C GLU A 39 5.32 -5.99 13.42
N LYS A 40 5.44 -4.66 13.33
CA LYS A 40 4.65 -3.87 12.37
C LYS A 40 4.93 -4.29 10.92
N LYS A 41 6.17 -4.66 10.61
CA LYS A 41 6.54 -5.21 9.29
C LYS A 41 5.95 -6.61 9.07
N ARG A 42 5.80 -7.43 10.12
CA ARG A 42 5.13 -8.74 10.06
C ARG A 42 3.63 -8.59 9.90
N GLU A 43 2.98 -7.73 10.67
CA GLU A 43 1.57 -7.39 10.53
C GLU A 43 1.24 -6.94 9.12
N GLN A 44 2.11 -6.11 8.53
CA GLN A 44 1.96 -5.63 7.16
C GLN A 44 2.13 -6.76 6.13
N ARG A 45 3.10 -7.67 6.33
CA ARG A 45 3.27 -8.88 5.50
C ARG A 45 2.08 -9.84 5.65
N GLU A 46 1.53 -9.99 6.85
CA GLU A 46 0.37 -10.85 7.13
C GLU A 46 -0.93 -10.26 6.58
N GLU A 47 -1.07 -8.93 6.57
CA GLU A 47 -2.14 -8.23 5.86
C GLU A 47 -2.00 -8.40 4.35
N ASP A 48 -0.79 -8.20 3.80
CA ASP A 48 -0.49 -8.46 2.39
C ASP A 48 -0.79 -9.91 1.98
N GLU A 49 -0.47 -10.88 2.85
CA GLU A 49 -0.72 -12.31 2.63
C GLU A 49 -2.18 -12.70 2.83
N ARG A 50 -2.90 -12.13 3.81
CA ARG A 50 -4.35 -12.32 3.95
C ARG A 50 -5.09 -11.75 2.75
N ASP A 51 -4.68 -10.59 2.26
CA ASP A 51 -5.23 -10.00 1.04
C ASP A 51 -4.90 -10.84 -0.19
N LEU A 52 -3.71 -11.43 -0.24
CA LEU A 52 -3.33 -12.38 -1.29
C LEU A 52 -4.11 -13.70 -1.20
N ARG A 53 -4.42 -14.19 0.01
CA ARG A 53 -5.29 -15.36 0.21
C ARG A 53 -6.74 -15.07 -0.14
N ALA A 54 -7.26 -13.89 0.22
CA ALA A 54 -8.58 -13.43 -0.22
C ALA A 54 -8.63 -13.27 -1.76
N TYR A 55 -7.49 -12.95 -2.39
CA TYR A 55 -7.33 -12.96 -3.84
C TYR A 55 -7.28 -14.38 -4.44
N MET A 56 -6.80 -15.37 -3.69
CA MET A 56 -6.76 -16.78 -4.11
C MET A 56 -8.01 -17.59 -3.71
N ASP A 57 -9.01 -16.97 -3.08
CA ASP A 57 -10.23 -17.65 -2.65
C ASP A 57 -11.03 -18.13 -3.89
N PRO A 58 -11.36 -19.43 -4.05
CA PRO A 58 -11.86 -19.99 -5.31
C PRO A 58 -13.27 -19.58 -5.74
N LEU A 59 -13.90 -18.59 -5.12
CA LEU A 59 -15.30 -18.22 -5.41
C LEU A 59 -15.45 -16.80 -5.99
N ASP A 60 -14.57 -16.42 -6.91
CA ASP A 60 -14.92 -15.64 -8.11
C ASP A 60 -13.89 -15.90 -9.23
N SER A 61 -13.94 -17.12 -9.78
CA SER A 61 -13.38 -17.57 -11.06
C SER A 61 -12.18 -16.80 -11.67
N ARG A 62 -10.97 -17.37 -11.50
CA ARG A 62 -9.69 -17.07 -12.17
C ARG A 62 -9.10 -15.66 -11.91
N PRO A 63 -7.79 -15.54 -11.62
CA PRO A 63 -7.13 -14.25 -11.82
C PRO A 63 -7.43 -13.84 -13.27
N PRO A 64 -7.88 -12.62 -13.57
CA PRO A 64 -8.25 -12.26 -14.92
C PRO A 64 -7.00 -12.41 -15.78
N SER A 65 -6.94 -13.53 -16.49
CA SER A 65 -5.85 -13.84 -17.39
C SER A 65 -5.87 -12.77 -18.47
N VAL A 66 -4.70 -12.41 -18.98
CA VAL A 66 -4.61 -11.48 -20.12
C VAL A 66 -5.52 -11.89 -21.28
N GLU A 67 -5.86 -13.18 -21.42
CA GLU A 67 -6.88 -13.69 -22.34
C GLU A 67 -8.30 -13.18 -22.08
N ASN A 68 -8.79 -13.17 -20.83
CA ASN A 68 -10.13 -12.65 -20.52
C ASN A 68 -10.24 -11.14 -20.77
N PHE A 69 -9.11 -10.44 -20.59
CA PHE A 69 -8.95 -9.13 -21.18
C PHE A 69 -9.00 -9.33 -22.71
N LEU A 70 -7.95 -9.68 -23.43
CA LEU A 70 -7.89 -9.71 -24.90
C LEU A 70 -9.10 -10.27 -25.70
N HIS A 71 -9.93 -11.17 -25.16
CA HIS A 71 -11.13 -11.75 -25.79
C HIS A 71 -12.49 -11.07 -25.53
N GLY A 72 -12.52 -9.84 -25.00
CA GLY A 72 -13.78 -9.06 -24.93
C GLY A 72 -14.74 -9.47 -23.81
N GLY A 73 -14.20 -9.97 -22.69
CA GLY A 73 -14.99 -10.29 -21.49
C GLY A 73 -15.54 -9.05 -20.75
N ILE A 74 -16.53 -9.30 -19.88
CA ILE A 74 -17.17 -8.32 -19.00
C ILE A 74 -16.10 -7.67 -18.08
N PRO A 75 -16.09 -6.33 -17.90
CA PRO A 75 -15.15 -5.66 -17.00
C PRO A 75 -15.22 -6.21 -15.57
N THR A 76 -14.07 -6.50 -14.97
CA THR A 76 -14.01 -7.02 -13.59
C THR A 76 -14.37 -5.94 -12.58
N ARG A 77 -15.17 -6.30 -11.55
CA ARG A 77 -15.43 -5.41 -10.42
C ARG A 77 -14.29 -5.49 -9.41
N TYR A 78 -13.75 -4.34 -9.03
CA TYR A 78 -12.75 -4.20 -7.97
C TYR A 78 -13.31 -3.45 -6.76
N SER A 79 -12.75 -3.73 -5.59
CA SER A 79 -12.97 -2.96 -4.36
C SER A 79 -12.06 -1.73 -4.31
N TYR A 80 -12.47 -0.69 -3.57
CA TYR A 80 -11.63 0.51 -3.42
C TYR A 80 -10.28 0.17 -2.78
N ARG A 81 -10.26 -0.78 -1.85
CA ARG A 81 -9.02 -1.27 -1.20
C ARG A 81 -8.04 -1.86 -2.21
N GLN A 82 -8.51 -2.65 -3.16
CA GLN A 82 -7.67 -3.19 -4.24
C GLN A 82 -7.11 -2.06 -5.12
N ILE A 83 -7.95 -1.12 -5.56
CA ILE A 83 -7.52 0.02 -6.38
C ILE A 83 -6.45 0.85 -5.66
N LYS A 84 -6.66 1.13 -4.37
CA LYS A 84 -5.70 1.85 -3.53
C LYS A 84 -4.37 1.11 -3.41
N ARG A 85 -4.38 -0.23 -3.30
CA ARG A 85 -3.16 -1.05 -3.29
C ARG A 85 -2.45 -1.03 -4.64
N TYR A 86 -3.17 -1.24 -5.74
CA TYR A 86 -2.60 -1.29 -7.10
C TYR A 86 -1.96 0.03 -7.54
N THR A 87 -2.46 1.14 -7.02
CA THR A 87 -1.93 2.49 -7.28
C THR A 87 -0.90 2.95 -6.25
N ASN A 88 -0.50 2.08 -5.32
CA ASN A 88 0.39 2.42 -4.20
C ASN A 88 -0.09 3.68 -3.46
N ASN A 89 -1.34 3.65 -2.97
CA ASN A 89 -2.02 4.80 -2.37
C ASN A 89 -2.10 6.04 -3.28
N PHE A 90 -2.32 5.83 -4.59
CA PHE A 90 -2.43 6.91 -5.57
C PHE A 90 -1.15 7.77 -5.69
N ALA A 91 0.03 7.15 -5.53
CA ALA A 91 1.30 7.87 -5.49
C ALA A 91 1.75 8.45 -6.83
N ASP A 92 1.47 7.75 -7.94
CA ASP A 92 1.95 8.12 -9.27
C ASP A 92 0.79 8.68 -10.11
N ARG A 93 0.70 10.01 -10.20
CA ARG A 93 -0.35 10.69 -10.96
C ARG A 93 0.10 10.91 -12.41
N LEU A 94 -0.61 10.32 -13.36
CA LEU A 94 -0.36 10.46 -14.79
C LEU A 94 -0.99 11.73 -15.37
N GLY A 95 -2.12 12.17 -14.83
CA GLY A 95 -2.80 13.37 -15.32
C GLY A 95 -4.06 13.71 -14.55
N GLN A 96 -4.55 14.94 -14.73
CA GLN A 96 -5.78 15.44 -14.13
C GLN A 96 -6.54 16.29 -15.14
N GLY A 97 -7.85 16.13 -15.21
CA GLY A 97 -8.71 16.91 -16.09
C GLY A 97 -10.11 17.11 -15.52
N GLY A 98 -11.02 17.64 -16.33
CA GLY A 98 -12.41 17.89 -15.93
C GLY A 98 -13.15 16.63 -15.45
N PHE A 99 -12.78 15.48 -16.01
CA PHE A 99 -13.40 14.19 -15.70
C PHE A 99 -12.81 13.47 -14.48
N GLY A 100 -11.75 14.01 -13.87
CA GLY A 100 -11.08 13.42 -12.70
C GLY A 100 -9.58 13.24 -12.88
N THR A 101 -9.01 12.32 -12.11
CA THR A 101 -7.55 12.13 -12.00
C THR A 101 -7.16 10.72 -12.40
N VAL A 102 -6.10 10.60 -13.19
CA VAL A 102 -5.56 9.33 -13.67
C VAL A 102 -4.25 9.03 -12.95
N TYR A 103 -4.13 7.82 -12.42
CA TYR A 103 -2.96 7.33 -11.72
C TYR A 103 -2.37 6.12 -12.45
N LYS A 104 -1.06 5.95 -12.33
CA LYS A 104 -0.37 4.73 -12.73
C LYS A 104 -0.53 3.71 -11.62
N GLY A 105 -0.75 2.46 -12.00
CA GLY A 105 -0.73 1.36 -11.05
C GLY A 105 -0.36 0.05 -11.72
N LYS A 106 -0.26 -0.99 -10.90
CA LYS A 106 0.10 -2.33 -11.32
C LYS A 106 -0.94 -3.32 -10.82
N LEU A 107 -1.51 -4.08 -11.75
CA LEU A 107 -2.42 -5.16 -11.43
C LEU A 107 -1.63 -6.34 -10.81
N PRO A 108 -2.33 -7.30 -10.16
CA PRO A 108 -1.69 -8.47 -9.54
C PRO A 108 -0.89 -9.35 -10.50
N ASN A 109 -1.23 -9.31 -11.79
CA ASN A 109 -0.51 -10.02 -12.87
C ASN A 109 0.71 -9.24 -13.38
N GLU A 110 1.17 -8.25 -12.61
CA GLU A 110 2.27 -7.36 -12.93
C GLU A 110 2.04 -6.44 -14.15
N CYS A 111 0.82 -6.42 -14.70
CA CYS A 111 0.45 -5.55 -15.82
C CYS A 111 0.28 -4.10 -15.35
N LEU A 112 0.89 -3.16 -16.07
CA LEU A 112 0.70 -1.73 -15.83
C LEU A 112 -0.64 -1.27 -16.39
N ALA A 113 -1.37 -0.50 -15.60
CA ALA A 113 -2.64 0.09 -16.01
C ALA A 113 -2.82 1.52 -15.51
N ALA A 114 -3.72 2.23 -16.18
CA ALA A 114 -4.18 3.55 -15.78
C ALA A 114 -5.46 3.44 -14.95
N PHE A 115 -5.46 4.04 -13.76
CA PHE A 115 -6.57 4.06 -12.83
C PHE A 115 -7.18 5.47 -12.84
N LYS A 116 -8.36 5.61 -13.46
CA LYS A 116 -9.10 6.88 -13.52
C LYS A 116 -10.08 6.96 -12.34
N ILE A 117 -9.92 7.98 -11.50
CA ILE A 117 -10.83 8.31 -10.41
C ILE A 117 -11.69 9.49 -10.86
N LEU A 118 -13.00 9.31 -10.90
CA LEU A 118 -13.93 10.37 -11.28
C LEU A 118 -14.20 11.32 -10.12
N ASP A 119 -14.34 12.61 -10.43
CA ASP A 119 -14.76 13.63 -9.48
C ASP A 119 -16.26 13.44 -9.14
N LYS A 120 -16.57 13.12 -7.87
CA LYS A 120 -17.95 12.87 -7.41
C LYS A 120 -18.88 14.07 -7.61
N SER A 121 -18.34 15.29 -7.59
CA SER A 121 -19.12 16.52 -7.79
C SER A 121 -19.54 16.77 -9.24
N LYS A 122 -18.88 16.10 -10.20
CA LYS A 122 -19.05 16.35 -11.63
C LYS A 122 -19.75 15.22 -12.38
N HIS A 123 -19.89 14.04 -11.75
CA HIS A 123 -20.48 12.87 -12.39
C HIS A 123 -21.64 12.32 -11.56
N SER A 124 -22.77 12.11 -12.21
CA SER A 124 -23.86 11.31 -11.64
C SER A 124 -23.48 9.82 -11.63
N ARG A 125 -24.08 9.06 -10.71
CA ARG A 125 -24.03 7.59 -10.70
C ARG A 125 -24.40 7.01 -12.07
N ASP A 126 -25.41 7.57 -12.73
CA ASP A 126 -25.90 7.07 -14.01
C ASP A 126 -24.91 7.32 -15.14
N GLN A 127 -24.19 8.45 -15.10
CA GLN A 127 -23.13 8.76 -16.05
C GLN A 127 -21.96 7.78 -15.90
N PHE A 128 -21.58 7.45 -14.66
CA PHE A 128 -20.57 6.44 -14.39
C PHE A 128 -20.99 5.06 -14.93
N ILE A 129 -22.22 4.62 -14.64
CA ILE A 129 -22.74 3.32 -15.12
C ILE A 129 -22.77 3.30 -16.66
N SER A 130 -23.19 4.40 -17.30
CA SER A 130 -23.20 4.53 -18.75
C SER A 130 -21.79 4.46 -19.35
N GLU A 131 -20.81 5.15 -18.77
CA GLU A 131 -19.40 5.11 -19.21
C GLU A 131 -18.83 3.69 -19.09
N VAL A 132 -19.02 3.02 -17.94
CA VAL A 132 -18.57 1.64 -17.72
C VAL A 132 -19.24 0.67 -18.69
N ALA A 133 -20.55 0.80 -18.91
CA ALA A 133 -21.30 -0.06 -19.84
C ALA A 133 -20.88 0.15 -21.30
N THR A 134 -20.50 1.37 -21.66
CA THR A 134 -20.05 1.70 -23.03
C THR A 134 -18.62 1.23 -23.24
N LEU A 135 -17.69 1.62 -22.37
CA LEU A 135 -16.28 1.24 -22.46
C LEU A 135 -16.06 -0.26 -22.26
N GLY A 136 -16.93 -0.93 -21.50
CA GLY A 136 -16.88 -2.37 -21.29
C GLY A 136 -17.21 -3.20 -22.53
N ARG A 137 -17.91 -2.63 -23.51
CA ARG A 137 -18.30 -3.32 -24.77
C ARG A 137 -17.37 -2.99 -25.94
N ILE A 138 -16.63 -1.89 -25.84
CA ILE A 138 -15.74 -1.45 -26.92
C ILE A 138 -14.43 -2.22 -26.82
N HIS A 139 -14.19 -3.09 -27.80
CA HIS A 139 -12.91 -3.77 -27.97
C HIS A 139 -12.36 -3.48 -29.36
N HIS A 140 -11.42 -2.54 -29.43
CA HIS A 140 -10.79 -2.13 -30.68
C HIS A 140 -9.29 -1.94 -30.48
N LEU A 141 -8.49 -2.33 -31.47
CA LEU A 141 -7.01 -2.31 -31.39
C LEU A 141 -6.45 -0.91 -31.10
N HIS A 142 -7.13 0.14 -31.59
CA HIS A 142 -6.71 1.54 -31.44
C HIS A 142 -7.41 2.30 -30.31
N LEU A 143 -8.17 1.61 -29.44
CA LEU A 143 -8.85 2.24 -28.30
C LEU A 143 -8.34 1.67 -26.98
N VAL A 144 -8.31 2.53 -25.96
CA VAL A 144 -7.98 2.11 -24.60
C VAL A 144 -9.08 1.20 -24.11
N ARG A 145 -8.69 0.02 -23.65
CA ARG A 145 -9.59 -0.99 -23.16
C ARG A 145 -9.88 -0.81 -21.67
N LEU A 146 -11.16 -0.88 -21.28
CA LEU A 146 -11.54 -0.97 -19.87
C LEU A 146 -11.27 -2.39 -19.34
N LEU A 147 -10.43 -2.50 -18.31
CA LEU A 147 -10.13 -3.76 -17.63
C LEU A 147 -11.14 -4.06 -16.52
N GLY A 148 -11.57 -3.03 -15.81
CA GLY A 148 -12.52 -3.18 -14.71
C GLY A 148 -12.95 -1.85 -14.14
N TYR A 149 -13.81 -1.91 -13.14
CA TYR A 149 -14.40 -0.74 -12.49
C TYR A 149 -14.49 -0.96 -10.99
N CYS A 150 -14.52 0.14 -10.24
CA CYS A 150 -14.78 0.14 -8.81
C CYS A 150 -15.99 1.02 -8.55
N PHE A 151 -16.95 0.51 -7.79
CA PHE A 151 -18.15 1.24 -7.40
C PHE A 151 -18.47 0.93 -5.94
N GLU A 152 -18.24 1.91 -5.07
CA GLU A 152 -18.41 1.85 -3.61
C GLU A 152 -18.79 3.22 -3.06
#